data_AF-A0A7J9SJE9-F1
#
_entry.id   AF-A0A7J9SJE9-F1
#
_cell.length_a   1.000
_cell.length_b   1.000
_cell.length_c   1.000
_cell.angle_alpha   90.00
_cell.angle_beta   90.00
_cell.angle_gamma   90.00
#
_symmetry.space_group_name_H-M   'P 1'
#
loop_
_entity.id
_entity.type
_entity.pdbx_description
1 polymer ?
#
loop_
_entity_poly.entity_id
_entity_poly.type
_entity_poly.pdbx_seq_one_letter_code
_entity_poly.pdbx_strand_id
1 'polypeptide(L)'
;MTADTVRLSYLPAEDRIADGVDAEPFRSYLRRAHRGRVEPGAEWSAFVGRGCGVTGDVTLRVEAVTGGSSIGADTAFVFEPRADADTSLSP
;
A
#
# COMPACT_ATOMS: atom_id res chain seq x y z
N MET A 1 10.48 12.74 -13.20
CA MET A 1 10.27 13.39 -11.89
C MET A 1 9.69 12.35 -10.95
N THR A 2 10.11 12.38 -9.68
CA THR A 2 9.57 11.48 -8.66
C THR A 2 8.20 11.96 -8.20
N ALA A 3 7.33 11.04 -7.83
CA ALA A 3 6.04 11.36 -7.23
C ALA A 3 6.28 11.90 -5.82
N ASP A 4 5.63 13.00 -5.49
CA ASP A 4 5.60 13.54 -4.13
C ASP A 4 4.73 12.66 -3.24
N THR A 5 3.58 12.21 -3.77
CA THR A 5 2.63 11.39 -3.02
C THR A 5 1.97 10.35 -3.91
N VAL A 6 1.91 9.12 -3.41
CA VAL A 6 1.22 8.00 -4.05
C VAL A 6 0.15 7.50 -3.08
N ARG A 7 -1.12 7.56 -3.50
CA ARG A 7 -2.25 7.01 -2.77
C ARG A 7 -2.46 5.57 -3.16
N LEU A 8 -2.49 4.70 -2.15
CA LEU A 8 -2.64 3.27 -2.28
C LEU A 8 -3.88 2.84 -1.51
N SER A 9 -4.79 2.16 -2.19
CA SER A 9 -5.86 1.45 -1.52
C SER A 9 -5.38 0.05 -1.14
N TYR A 10 -5.80 -0.51 -0.01
CA TYR A 10 -5.41 -1.85 0.42
C TYR A 10 -6.59 -2.78 0.70
N LEU A 11 -6.39 -4.07 0.41
CA LEU A 11 -7.30 -5.17 0.73
C LEU A 11 -6.56 -6.35 1.35
N PRO A 12 -7.15 -7.05 2.34
CA PRO A 12 -8.45 -6.74 2.95
C PRO A 12 -8.39 -5.49 3.85
N ALA A 13 -9.53 -4.81 4.01
CA ALA A 13 -9.66 -3.58 4.81
C ALA A 13 -9.74 -3.87 6.31
N GLU A 14 -8.80 -4.65 6.83
CA GLU A 14 -8.73 -5.03 8.25
C GLU A 14 -7.77 -4.10 9.01
N ASP A 15 -8.05 -3.81 10.29
CA ASP A 15 -7.17 -3.00 11.15
C ASP A 15 -5.74 -3.55 11.24
N ARG A 16 -5.59 -4.88 11.15
CA ARG A 16 -4.29 -5.55 11.17
C ARG A 16 -3.45 -5.23 9.93
N ILE A 17 -4.10 -5.11 8.78
CA ILE A 17 -3.45 -4.70 7.53
C ILE A 17 -3.12 -3.21 7.61
N ALA A 18 -4.04 -2.39 8.13
CA ALA A 18 -3.82 -0.96 8.34
C ALA A 18 -2.56 -0.68 9.16
N ASP A 19 -2.39 -1.33 10.32
CA ASP A 19 -1.22 -1.22 11.19
C ASP A 19 0.08 -1.66 10.48
N GLY A 20 0.00 -2.73 9.68
CA GLY A 20 1.13 -3.25 8.92
C GLY A 20 1.58 -2.34 7.77
N VAL A 21 0.63 -1.76 7.02
CA VAL A 21 0.96 -0.85 5.90
C VAL A 21 1.39 0.53 6.37
N ASP A 22 0.92 0.96 7.54
CA ASP A 22 1.32 2.23 8.15
C ASP A 22 2.76 2.19 8.69
N ALA A 23 3.27 0.99 8.99
CA ALA A 23 4.62 0.80 9.51
C ALA A 23 5.72 1.30 8.54
N GLU A 24 6.63 2.13 9.05
CA GLU A 24 7.80 2.64 8.32
C GLU A 24 8.65 1.57 7.59
N PRO A 25 8.94 0.37 8.16
CA PRO A 25 9.67 -0.66 7.43
C PRO A 25 8.92 -1.15 6.18
N PHE A 26 7.59 -1.23 6.23
CA PHE A 26 6.77 -1.63 5.09
C PHE A 26 6.79 -0.56 4.00
N ARG A 27 6.64 0.72 4.38
CA ARG A 27 6.78 1.85 3.46
C ARG A 27 8.14 1.87 2.78
N SER A 28 9.21 1.66 3.55
CA SER A 28 10.58 1.57 3.03
C SER A 28 10.77 0.40 2.07
N TYR A 29 10.16 -0.75 2.37
CA TYR A 29 10.13 -1.90 1.47
C TYR A 29 9.43 -1.55 0.15
N LEU A 30 8.24 -0.96 0.19
CA LEU A 30 7.50 -0.57 -1.02
C LEU A 30 8.28 0.40 -1.90
N ARG A 31 8.96 1.41 -1.31
CA ARG A 31 9.79 2.36 -2.07
C ARG A 31 10.89 1.64 -2.84
N ARG A 32 11.47 0.60 -2.24
CA ARG A 32 12.56 -0.18 -2.84
C ARG A 32 12.03 -1.18 -3.88
N ALA A 33 10.95 -1.89 -3.56
CA ALA A 33 10.35 -2.92 -4.40
C ALA A 33 9.74 -2.34 -5.68
N HIS A 34 9.07 -1.19 -5.58
CA HIS A 34 8.38 -0.52 -6.70
C HIS A 34 9.11 0.73 -7.20
N ARG A 35 10.42 0.84 -6.93
CA ARG A 35 11.22 1.97 -7.41
C ARG A 35 11.16 2.04 -8.94
N GLY A 36 10.83 3.20 -9.48
CA GLY A 36 10.71 3.39 -10.93
C GLY A 36 9.33 3.92 -11.31
N ARG A 37 8.89 3.69 -12.55
CA ARG A 37 7.63 4.22 -13.08
C ARG A 37 6.43 3.65 -12.30
N VAL A 38 5.49 4.52 -11.95
CA VAL A 38 4.22 4.16 -11.31
C VAL A 38 3.06 4.81 -12.05
N GLU A 39 1.97 4.06 -12.21
CA GLU A 39 0.76 4.51 -12.89
C GLU A 39 -0.46 4.18 -12.03
N PRO A 40 -1.49 5.04 -12.02
CA PRO A 40 -2.76 4.75 -11.37
C PRO A 40 -3.40 3.51 -11.99
N GLY A 41 -4.01 2.68 -11.14
CA GLY A 41 -4.56 1.37 -11.49
C GLY A 41 -3.58 0.21 -11.35
N ALA A 42 -2.29 0.47 -11.10
CA ALA A 42 -1.33 -0.60 -10.86
C ALA A 42 -1.65 -1.34 -9.55
N GLU A 43 -1.71 -2.66 -9.60
CA GLU A 43 -1.95 -3.53 -8.45
C GLU A 43 -0.66 -4.23 -8.02
N TRP A 44 -0.39 -4.23 -6.72
CA TRP A 44 0.80 -4.80 -6.10
C TRP A 44 0.40 -5.76 -4.99
N SER A 45 0.88 -6.99 -5.08
CA SER A 45 0.75 -7.96 -3.99
C SER A 45 1.91 -7.81 -3.03
N ALA A 46 1.61 -7.59 -1.75
CA ALA A 46 2.59 -7.47 -0.69
C ALA A 46 2.15 -8.29 0.53
N PHE A 47 3.07 -8.44 1.48
CA PHE A 47 2.81 -9.19 2.70
C PHE A 47 3.16 -8.28 3.88
N VAL A 48 2.20 -8.07 4.78
CA VAL A 48 2.47 -7.38 6.05
C VAL A 48 2.81 -8.42 7.11
N GLY A 49 4.08 -8.43 7.50
CA GLY A 49 4.58 -9.34 8.53
C GLY A 49 4.47 -8.72 9.92
N ARG A 50 3.80 -9.42 10.84
CA ARG A 50 3.98 -9.14 12.28
C ARG A 50 5.21 -9.90 12.74
N GLY A 51 6.02 -9.29 13.60
CA GLY A 51 7.22 -9.88 14.22
C GLY A 51 7.01 -11.14 15.09
N CYS A 52 5.92 -11.88 14.88
CA CYS A 52 5.61 -13.18 15.47
C CYS A 52 5.48 -14.32 14.43
N GLY A 53 5.83 -14.07 13.16
CA GLY A 53 5.85 -15.09 12.10
C GLY A 53 4.54 -15.26 11.32
N VAL A 54 3.53 -14.42 11.59
CA VAL A 54 2.28 -14.39 10.82
C VAL A 54 2.34 -13.26 9.80
N THR A 55 2.20 -13.61 8.52
CA THR A 55 2.10 -12.68 7.39
C THR A 55 0.67 -12.63 6.90
N GLY A 56 0.14 -11.42 6.73
CA GLY A 56 -1.12 -11.21 6.01
C GLY A 56 -0.84 -10.83 4.57
N ASP A 57 -1.46 -11.52 3.62
CA ASP A 57 -1.51 -11.11 2.22
C ASP A 57 -2.29 -9.81 2.11
N VAL A 58 -1.69 -8.82 1.46
CA VAL A 58 -2.34 -7.55 1.15
C VAL A 58 -2.18 -7.22 -0.33
N THR A 59 -3.29 -6.85 -0.96
CA THR A 59 -3.30 -6.30 -2.32
C THR A 59 -3.41 -4.79 -2.22
N LEU A 60 -2.39 -4.10 -2.71
CA LEU A 60 -2.35 -2.65 -2.83
C LEU A 60 -2.72 -2.25 -4.25
N ARG A 61 -3.54 -1.21 -4.43
CA ARG A 61 -3.76 -0.60 -5.74
C ARG A 61 -3.42 0.87 -5.71
N VAL A 62 -2.69 1.34 -6.71
CA VAL A 62 -2.40 2.76 -6.90
C VAL A 62 -3.69 3.45 -7.33
N GLU A 63 -4.26 4.27 -6.45
CA GLU A 63 -5.44 5.07 -6.79
C GLU A 63 -5.03 6.37 -7.48
N ALA A 64 -3.95 7.00 -7.00
CA ALA A 64 -3.48 8.27 -7.54
C ALA A 64 -1.98 8.47 -7.32
N VAL A 65 -1.36 9.19 -8.25
CA VAL A 65 0.05 9.61 -8.19
C VAL A 65 0.08 11.12 -8.40
N THR A 66 0.69 11.86 -7.48
CA THR A 66 0.80 13.32 -7.52
C THR A 66 2.26 13.76 -7.58
N GLY A 67 2.54 14.84 -8.32
CA GLY A 67 3.87 15.45 -8.41
C GLY A 67 4.80 14.85 -9.47
N GLY A 68 4.59 13.58 -9.81
CA GLY A 68 5.41 12.87 -10.79
C GLY A 68 4.79 11.54 -11.19
N SER A 69 5.61 10.67 -11.79
CA SER A 69 5.18 9.37 -12.32
C SER A 69 6.18 8.27 -11.96
N SER A 70 6.99 8.48 -10.93
CA SER A 70 7.99 7.50 -10.51
C SER A 70 8.23 7.51 -9.01
N ILE A 71 8.35 6.33 -8.40
CA ILE A 71 8.62 6.20 -6.97
C ILE A 71 10.11 6.44 -6.70
N GLY A 72 10.38 7.39 -5.81
CA GLY A 72 11.71 7.79 -5.35
C GLY A 72 11.89 7.63 -3.84
N ALA A 73 13.02 8.13 -3.33
CA ALA A 73 13.33 8.07 -1.90
C ALA A 73 12.38 8.96 -1.06
N ASP A 74 12.05 10.14 -1.59
CA ASP A 74 11.20 11.15 -0.95
C ASP A 74 9.70 10.96 -1.21
N THR A 75 9.31 9.92 -1.96
CA THR A 75 7.89 9.65 -2.24
C THR A 75 7.15 9.25 -0.96
N ALA A 76 6.12 10.02 -0.62
CA ALA A 76 5.20 9.69 0.46
C ALA A 76 4.13 8.70 0.00
N PHE A 77 3.84 7.69 0.83
CA PHE A 77 2.75 6.76 0.60
C PHE A 77 1.60 7.05 1.57
N VAL A 78 0.40 7.14 1.02
CA VAL A 78 -0.84 7.29 1.79
C VAL A 78 -1.67 6.03 1.55
N PHE A 79 -2.06 5.37 2.64
CA PHE A 79 -2.82 4.13 2.59
C PHE A 79 -4.26 4.37 3.02
N GLU A 80 -5.20 3.84 2.25
CA GLU A 80 -6.63 3.90 2.57
C GLU A 80 -7.27 2.52 2.37
N PRO A 81 -8.25 2.15 3.21
CA PRO A 81 -8.96 0.89 3.02
C PRO A 81 -9.73 0.91 1.69
N ARG A 82 -9.64 -0.16 0.92
CA ARG A 82 -10.41 -0.29 -0.32
C ARG A 82 -11.83 -0.79 0.02
N ALA A 83 -12.84 -0.05 -0.44
CA ALA A 83 -14.24 -0.28 -0.09
C ALA A 83 -14.88 -1.51 -0.78
N ASP A 84 -14.13 -2.24 -1.59
CA ASP A 84 -14.60 -3.45 -2.29
C ASP A 84 -14.40 -4.74 -1.48
N ALA A 85 -13.84 -4.66 -0.27
CA ALA A 85 -14.09 -5.68 0.75
C ALA A 85 -15.52 -5.54 1.26
N ASP A 86 -16.42 -6.26 0.60
CA ASP A 86 -17.70 -6.69 1.13
C ASP A 86 -17.54 -7.07 2.61
N THR A 87 -17.89 -6.14 3.50
CA THR A 87 -18.01 -6.41 4.92
C THR A 87 -19.33 -7.15 5.09
N SER A 88 -19.40 -8.39 4.61
CA SER A 88 -20.35 -9.39 5.10
C SER A 88 -19.89 -9.80 6.50
N LEU A 89 -20.02 -8.86 7.42
CA LEU A 89 -20.08 -9.11 8.86
C LEU A 89 -21.57 -8.98 9.20
N SER A 90 -22.34 -10.01 8.83
CA SER A 90 -23.69 -10.18 9.37
C SER A 90 -23.58 -10.74 10.79
N PRO A 91 -24.29 -10.16 11.78
CA PRO A 91 -24.29 -10.60 13.19
C PRO A 91 -25.01 -11.92 13.42
#